data_AF-A0A8T6M0P0-F1
#
_entry.id   AF-A0A8T6M0P0-F1
#
_cell.length_a   1.000
_cell.length_b   1.000
_cell.length_c   1.000
_cell.angle_alpha   90.00
_cell.angle_beta   90.00
_cell.angle_gamma   90.00
#
_symmetry.space_group_name_H-M   'P 1'
#
loop_
_entity.id
_entity.type
_entity.pdbx_description
1 polymer ?
#
loop_
_entity_poly.entity_id
_entity_poly.type
_entity_poly.pdbx_seq_one_letter_code
_entity_poly.pdbx_strand_id
1 'polypeptide(L)'
;MGHPDSLTDGLCEASSRILSKYYIEKKGFICHHNLDKGLLVGGVSNPTFGGGKIIETPDVTVAGTATIVGDIGEIKKMIYEEVDAYLSKQLRFVDKLNPEIFVKIHPGSQDLVGLYE
;
A
#
# COMPACT_ATOMS: atom_id res chain seq x y z
N MET A 1 -16.69 1.97 2.76
CA MET A 1 -16.12 1.14 1.68
C MET A 1 -15.47 -0.06 2.34
N GLY A 2 -15.72 -1.28 1.86
CA GLY A 2 -15.14 -2.49 2.47
C GLY A 2 -15.06 -3.69 1.52
N HIS A 3 -15.38 -3.49 0.24
CA HIS A 3 -15.18 -4.50 -0.78
C HIS A 3 -13.67 -4.71 -0.98
N PRO A 4 -13.16 -5.94 -1.09
CA PRO A 4 -11.73 -6.21 -1.24
C PRO A 4 -11.09 -5.44 -2.39
N ASP A 5 -11.73 -5.39 -3.56
CA ASP A 5 -11.20 -4.65 -4.72
C ASP A 5 -11.12 -3.15 -4.44
N SER A 6 -12.18 -2.55 -3.90
CA SER A 6 -12.17 -1.11 -3.59
C SER A 6 -11.20 -0.74 -2.46
N LEU A 7 -10.95 -1.66 -1.52
CA LEU A 7 -9.88 -1.49 -0.53
C LEU A 7 -8.53 -1.48 -1.24
N THR A 8 -8.30 -2.46 -2.10
CA THR A 8 -7.06 -2.61 -2.87
C THR A 8 -6.77 -1.36 -3.73
N ASP A 9 -7.77 -0.87 -4.48
CA ASP A 9 -7.67 0.37 -5.26
C ASP A 9 -7.29 1.56 -4.37
N GLY A 10 -7.95 1.68 -3.22
CA GLY A 10 -7.69 2.75 -2.26
C GLY A 10 -6.29 2.69 -1.66
N LEU A 11 -5.74 1.50 -1.46
CA LEU A 11 -4.38 1.31 -0.95
C LEU A 11 -3.32 1.70 -1.97
N CYS A 12 -3.52 1.32 -3.23
CA CYS A 12 -2.68 1.76 -4.35
C CYS A 12 -2.69 3.29 -4.47
N GLU A 13 -3.87 3.91 -4.44
CA GLU A 13 -4.02 5.36 -4.54
C GLU A 13 -3.39 6.09 -3.33
N ALA A 14 -3.62 5.60 -2.11
CA ALA A 14 -3.01 6.18 -0.91
C ALA A 14 -1.48 6.13 -0.97
N SER A 15 -0.93 5.00 -1.43
CA SER A 15 0.51 4.80 -1.62
C SER A 15 1.10 5.72 -2.68
N SER A 16 0.40 5.88 -3.81
CA SER A 16 0.78 6.82 -4.89
C SER A 16 0.81 8.27 -4.38
N ARG A 17 -0.22 8.67 -3.64
CA ARG A 17 -0.34 10.03 -3.09
C ARG A 17 0.75 10.36 -2.07
N ILE A 18 1.07 9.44 -1.15
CA ILE A 18 2.13 9.70 -0.15
C ILE A 18 3.51 9.79 -0.82
N LEU A 19 3.78 8.92 -1.79
CA LEU A 19 5.03 8.93 -2.54
C LEU A 19 5.18 10.20 -3.38
N SER A 20 4.10 10.67 -4.01
CA SER A 20 4.06 11.95 -4.73
C SER A 20 4.41 13.14 -3.84
N LYS A 21 3.83 13.19 -2.62
CA LYS A 21 4.15 14.24 -1.64
C LYS A 21 5.62 14.20 -1.23
N TYR A 22 6.15 13.01 -0.96
CA TYR A 22 7.56 12.83 -0.64
C TYR A 22 8.48 13.36 -1.74
N TYR A 23 8.17 13.10 -3.01
CA TYR A 23 8.95 13.64 -4.13
C TYR A 23 8.90 15.16 -4.20
N ILE A 24 7.71 15.77 -4.03
CA ILE A 24 7.58 17.24 -4.00
C ILE A 24 8.44 17.82 -2.87
N GLU A 25 8.40 17.24 -1.67
CA GLU A 25 9.18 17.70 -0.52
C GLU A 25 10.70 17.58 -0.73
N LYS A 26 11.16 16.51 -1.38
CA LYS A 26 12.60 16.23 -1.57
C LYS A 26 13.22 16.82 -2.83
N LYS A 27 12.42 16.95 -3.90
CA LYS A 27 12.90 17.29 -5.26
C LYS A 27 12.17 18.48 -5.88
N GLY A 28 11.04 18.91 -5.33
CA GLY A 28 10.23 20.01 -5.87
C GLY A 28 9.31 19.61 -7.04
N PHE A 29 9.33 18.34 -7.45
CA PHE A 29 8.46 17.79 -8.50
C PHE A 29 8.16 16.31 -8.22
N ILE A 30 7.12 15.77 -8.85
CA ILE A 30 6.75 14.35 -8.72
C ILE A 30 7.65 13.53 -9.66
N CYS A 31 8.36 12.54 -9.13
CA CYS A 31 9.13 11.61 -9.94
C CYS A 31 8.25 10.48 -10.49
N HIS A 32 8.72 9.82 -11.55
CA HIS A 32 8.04 8.65 -12.11
C HIS A 32 7.84 7.56 -11.05
N HIS A 33 6.59 7.12 -10.90
CA HIS A 33 6.23 5.96 -10.11
C HIS A 33 4.88 5.43 -10.61
N ASN A 34 4.65 4.14 -10.41
CA ASN A 34 3.37 3.52 -10.65
C ASN A 34 3.13 2.44 -9.59
N LEU A 35 2.24 2.71 -8.64
CA LEU A 35 1.88 1.83 -7.51
C LEU A 35 0.45 1.31 -7.67
N ASP A 36 0.16 0.73 -8.82
CA ASP A 36 -1.15 0.28 -9.30
C ASP A 36 -1.35 -1.25 -9.17
N LYS A 37 -0.37 -1.99 -8.67
CA LYS A 37 -0.48 -3.45 -8.48
C LYS A 37 -0.75 -3.75 -7.01
N GLY A 38 -2.02 -3.77 -6.65
CA GLY A 38 -2.47 -4.21 -5.35
C GLY A 38 -2.95 -5.66 -5.38
N LEU A 39 -2.69 -6.41 -4.29
CA LEU A 39 -3.25 -7.72 -4.06
C LEU A 39 -3.73 -7.79 -2.61
N LEU A 40 -5.00 -8.11 -2.41
CA LEU A 40 -5.56 -8.44 -1.10
C LEU A 40 -5.94 -9.91 -1.12
N VAL A 41 -5.26 -10.70 -0.29
CA VAL A 41 -5.58 -12.11 -0.10
C VAL A 41 -6.41 -12.24 1.17
N GLY A 42 -7.61 -12.81 1.03
CA GLY A 42 -8.50 -13.01 2.15
C GLY A 42 -7.92 -14.01 3.16
N GLY A 43 -8.11 -13.72 4.44
CA GLY A 43 -7.87 -14.68 5.51
C GLY A 43 -9.08 -15.58 5.75
N VAL A 44 -9.05 -16.32 6.86
CA VAL A 44 -10.12 -17.23 7.27
C VAL A 44 -10.68 -16.73 8.60
N SER A 45 -12.00 -16.67 8.72
CA SER A 45 -12.67 -16.28 9.96
C SER A 45 -13.81 -17.23 10.31
N ASN A 46 -14.08 -17.34 11.61
CA ASN A 46 -15.21 -18.08 12.16
C ASN A 46 -16.10 -17.09 12.95
N PRO A 47 -17.02 -16.37 12.27
CA PRO A 47 -17.91 -15.42 12.92
C PRO A 47 -19.04 -16.12 13.69
N THR A 48 -19.38 -15.61 14.87
CA THR A 48 -20.50 -16.08 15.68
C THR A 48 -21.31 -14.91 16.24
N PHE A 49 -22.54 -15.14 16.68
CA PHE A 49 -23.28 -14.08 17.37
C PHE A 49 -22.52 -13.60 18.61
N GLY A 50 -22.34 -12.28 18.72
CA GLY A 50 -21.57 -11.66 19.80
C GLY A 50 -20.05 -11.64 19.58
N GLY A 51 -19.53 -12.15 18.46
CA GLY A 51 -18.09 -12.09 18.18
C GLY A 51 -17.62 -13.04 17.08
N GLY A 52 -16.56 -13.78 17.37
CA GLY A 52 -15.92 -14.70 16.44
C GLY A 52 -14.41 -14.70 16.59
N LYS A 53 -13.73 -15.44 15.73
CA LYS A 53 -12.26 -15.50 15.70
C LYS A 53 -11.74 -15.35 14.28
N ILE A 54 -10.63 -14.64 14.13
CA ILE A 54 -9.79 -14.71 12.94
C ILE A 54 -8.93 -15.96 13.09
N ILE A 55 -9.03 -16.87 12.13
CA ILE A 55 -8.28 -18.14 12.10
C ILE A 55 -6.97 -17.92 11.34
N GLU A 56 -7.05 -17.20 10.22
CA GLU A 56 -5.91 -16.78 9.40
C GLU A 56 -6.07 -15.29 9.08
N THR A 57 -5.02 -14.50 9.30
CA THR A 57 -5.02 -13.07 8.98
C THR A 57 -4.94 -12.89 7.46
N PRO A 58 -5.66 -11.93 6.88
CA PRO A 58 -5.46 -11.57 5.48
C PRO A 58 -4.08 -10.92 5.29
N ASP A 59 -3.62 -10.89 4.04
CA ASP A 59 -2.46 -10.12 3.65
C ASP A 59 -2.78 -9.14 2.51
N VAL A 60 -2.00 -8.07 2.47
CA VAL A 60 -2.05 -7.04 1.44
C VAL A 60 -0.65 -6.84 0.90
N THR A 61 -0.53 -6.87 -0.43
CA THR A 61 0.66 -6.42 -1.13
C THR A 61 0.34 -5.17 -1.95
N VAL A 62 1.13 -4.10 -1.77
CA VAL A 62 1.20 -2.99 -2.71
C VAL A 62 2.52 -3.10 -3.47
N ALA A 63 2.43 -3.20 -4.80
CA ALA A 63 3.56 -3.41 -5.69
C ALA A 63 3.58 -2.40 -6.84
N GLY A 64 4.77 -2.19 -7.39
CA GLY A 64 4.92 -1.27 -8.50
C GLY A 64 6.35 -0.81 -8.73
N THR A 65 6.47 0.27 -9.50
CA THR A 65 7.74 0.95 -9.77
C THR A 65 7.78 2.29 -9.04
N ALA A 66 8.96 2.66 -8.55
CA ALA A 66 9.18 3.95 -7.90
C ALA A 66 10.61 4.44 -8.17
N THR A 67 10.77 5.71 -8.47
CA THR A 67 12.09 6.36 -8.45
C THR A 67 12.63 6.38 -7.02
N ILE A 68 13.81 5.81 -6.80
CA ILE A 68 14.40 5.73 -5.47
C ILE A 68 15.17 7.03 -5.19
N VAL A 69 14.56 7.91 -4.40
CA VAL A 69 15.20 9.13 -3.90
C VAL A 69 15.66 8.88 -2.47
N GLY A 70 16.97 8.68 -2.28
CA GLY A 70 17.55 8.36 -0.99
C GLY A 70 17.54 6.85 -0.73
N ASP A 71 17.08 6.44 0.45
CA ASP A 71 17.05 5.03 0.86
C ASP A 71 15.72 4.35 0.49
N ILE A 72 15.80 3.14 -0.07
CA ILE A 72 14.62 2.37 -0.45
C ILE A 72 13.83 1.86 0.76
N GLY A 73 14.50 1.60 1.89
CA GLY A 73 13.88 1.19 3.14
C GLY A 73 12.98 2.28 3.72
N GLU A 74 13.44 3.53 3.70
CA GLU A 74 12.63 4.70 4.12
C GLU A 74 11.36 4.84 3.26
N ILE A 75 11.49 4.73 1.94
CA ILE A 75 10.33 4.79 1.02
C ILE A 75 9.35 3.66 1.31
N LYS A 76 9.85 2.42 1.46
CA LYS A 76 9.00 1.26 1.77
C LYS A 76 8.29 1.42 3.11
N LYS A 77 8.98 1.92 4.14
CA LYS A 77 8.42 2.17 5.46
C LYS A 77 7.30 3.21 5.41
N MET A 78 7.51 4.31 4.70
CA MET A 78 6.49 5.35 4.53
C MET A 78 5.24 4.82 3.82
N ILE A 79 5.40 4.04 2.75
CA ILE A 79 4.27 3.41 2.06
C ILE A 79 3.54 2.44 3.00
N TYR A 80 4.29 1.64 3.76
CA TYR A 80 3.72 0.73 4.76
C TYR A 80 2.86 1.48 5.79
N GLU A 81 3.38 2.58 6.36
CA GLU A 81 2.68 3.39 7.35
C GLU A 81 1.40 4.01 6.77
N GLU A 82 1.42 4.48 5.51
CA GLU A 82 0.24 5.02 4.85
C GLU A 82 -0.82 3.93 4.56
N VAL A 83 -0.39 2.73 4.17
CA VAL A 83 -1.27 1.57 3.96
C VAL A 83 -1.95 1.17 5.27
N ASP A 84 -1.20 1.04 6.36
CA ASP A 84 -1.72 0.72 7.68
C ASP A 84 -2.71 1.78 8.19
N ALA A 85 -2.37 3.06 8.02
CA ALA A 85 -3.25 4.18 8.35
C ALA A 85 -4.54 4.18 7.51
N TYR A 86 -4.45 3.86 6.21
CA TYR A 86 -5.60 3.77 5.34
C TYR A 86 -6.55 2.64 5.77
N LEU A 87 -6.01 1.45 6.05
CA LEU A 87 -6.81 0.31 6.53
C LEU A 87 -7.49 0.64 7.86
N SER A 88 -6.76 1.26 8.80
CA SER A 88 -7.29 1.74 10.08
C SER A 88 -8.42 2.75 9.94
N LYS A 89 -8.36 3.60 8.91
CA LYS A 89 -9.42 4.57 8.63
C LYS A 89 -10.66 3.92 8.00
N GLN A 90 -10.49 2.91 7.14
CA GLN A 90 -11.60 2.28 6.42
C GLN A 90 -12.29 1.16 7.22
N LEU A 91 -11.52 0.41 8.03
CA LEU A 91 -11.98 -0.80 8.70
C LEU A 91 -12.01 -0.60 10.23
N ARG A 92 -13.21 -0.63 10.80
CA ARG A 92 -13.46 -0.40 12.24
C ARG A 92 -12.80 -1.42 13.18
N PHE A 93 -12.47 -2.61 12.69
CA PHE A 93 -11.91 -3.71 13.47
C PHE A 93 -10.60 -4.24 12.87
N VAL A 94 -9.84 -3.35 12.20
CA VAL A 94 -8.57 -3.75 11.56
C VAL A 94 -7.54 -4.25 12.58
N ASP A 95 -7.57 -3.72 13.79
CA ASP A 95 -6.72 -4.10 14.93
C ASP A 95 -6.87 -5.59 15.27
N LYS A 96 -8.08 -6.13 15.13
CA LYS A 96 -8.36 -7.55 15.32
C LYS A 96 -8.04 -8.40 14.10
N LEU A 97 -8.12 -7.80 12.91
CA LEU A 97 -7.79 -8.44 11.64
C LEU A 97 -6.27 -8.62 11.48
N ASN A 98 -5.51 -7.61 11.96
CA ASN A 98 -4.07 -7.50 11.91
C ASN A 98 -3.47 -7.98 10.58
N PRO A 99 -3.83 -7.33 9.45
CA PRO A 99 -3.40 -7.76 8.14
C PRO A 99 -1.87 -7.68 8.00
N GLU A 100 -1.27 -8.68 7.38
CA GLU A 100 0.13 -8.58 6.97
C GLU A 100 0.26 -7.62 5.78
N ILE A 101 1.20 -6.67 5.84
CA ILE A 101 1.38 -5.67 4.78
C ILE A 101 2.76 -5.84 4.14
N PHE A 102 2.76 -5.99 2.82
CA PHE A 102 3.97 -6.12 2.00
C PHE A 102 4.09 -4.96 1.01
N VAL A 103 5.24 -4.30 0.99
CA VAL A 103 5.57 -3.25 0.01
C VAL A 103 6.64 -3.76 -0.95
N LYS A 104 6.25 -4.01 -2.20
CA LYS A 104 7.09 -4.60 -3.25
C LYS A 104 7.34 -3.60 -4.38
N ILE A 105 8.26 -2.67 -4.13
CA ILE A 105 8.67 -1.66 -5.11
C ILE A 105 10.08 -1.93 -5.65
N HIS A 106 10.27 -1.60 -6.93
CA HIS A 106 11.56 -1.61 -7.62
C HIS A 106 11.77 -0.31 -8.41
N PRO A 107 13.03 0.06 -8.72
CA PRO A 107 13.31 1.13 -9.67
C PRO A 107 12.64 0.84 -11.02
N GLY A 108 12.14 1.88 -11.69
CA GLY A 108 11.67 1.75 -13.08
C GLY A 108 12.82 1.35 -14.02
N SER A 109 12.52 0.68 -15.13
CA SER A 109 13.52 0.43 -16.18
C SER A 109 13.97 1.75 -16.79
N GLN A 110 15.24 1.84 -17.17
CA GLN A 110 15.83 3.08 -17.73
C GLN A 110 15.04 3.60 -18.94
N ASP A 111 14.55 2.70 -19.80
CA ASP A 111 13.76 3.04 -20.99
C ASP A 111 12.43 3.72 -20.65
N LEU A 112 11.79 3.35 -19.53
CA LEU A 112 10.51 3.93 -19.10
C LEU A 112 10.70 5.23 -18.30
N VAL A 113 11.79 5.34 -17.54
CA VAL A 113 12.12 6.57 -16.80
C VAL A 113 12.43 7.71 -17.77
N GLY A 114 13.17 7.44 -18.85
CA GLY A 114 13.55 8.46 -19.84
C GLY A 114 12.38 9.03 -20.67
N LEU A 115 11.18 8.44 -20.61
CA LEU A 115 9.97 9.00 -21.23
C LEU A 115 9.23 10.01 -20.33
N TYR A 116 9.59 10.05 -19.04
CA TYR A 116 8.94 10.90 -18.03
C TYR A 116 9.78 12.13 -17.64
N GLU A 117 11.08 12.12 -17.94
CA GLU A 117 12.00 13.26 -17.74
C GLU A 117 11.80 14.39 -18.75
#